data_AF-A0A6G8AUI1-F1
#
_entry.id   AF-A0A6G8AUI1-F1
#
_cell.length_a   1.000
_cell.length_b   1.000
_cell.length_c   1.000
_cell.angle_alpha   90.00
_cell.angle_beta   90.00
_cell.angle_gamma   90.00
#
_symmetry.space_group_name_H-M   'P 1'
#
loop_
_entity.id
_entity.type
_entity.pdbx_description
1 polymer ?
#
loop_
_entity_poly.entity_id
_entity_poly.type
_entity_poly.pdbx_seq_one_letter_code
_entity_poly.pdbx_strand_id
1 'polypeptide(L)'
;MKEFEQLVIEEFAEKLSLEDFDNYEGVHTFSLTYQKKRKKLQKKINKQGHLTEWSTNKLAAAAVFMIIVPTTAYGAKTFYEWYVNKNNHELTISLKNEDEKKSAKKYYQLALGDVPKEMELEGNHLNFKNQQSKEGVIFNLWRIRKDVSFQELSTESYEEKSISGHKSMIVKKVEDELDSFNRTVYMVFEKEHILVEASVAKNMSDEALLKILEKVSLKEVEKEKSDYIFDEKDFEKRFADYFDSKEEKIKGLPKNSDNLYQADESINYKVQDKHISFDLNSVEVLDNINAVSDKQGFNQESLNHVKSLEMLDDKGQLKKFKQKEYQSGDGINEVNKVVAEREVQPKFVYLSGTVKNLSNKKITDLYMTGTVAYLEEKNQQFNYIDDKNKMYLPQSQTLNIDYFNAGNKGKNDFITLEPNETVTYQFGFFVDEDKLDKMFLPIVPFDKDHDMMNLDDNRIWMDIRQ
;
A
#
# COMPACT_ATOMS: atom_id res chain seq x y z
N MET A 1 -11.20 -4.92 -66.69
CA MET A 1 -10.33 -6.11 -66.61
C MET A 1 -9.25 -6.01 -65.53
N LYS A 2 -8.62 -4.83 -65.29
CA LYS A 2 -7.56 -4.71 -64.27
C LYS A 2 -7.99 -4.72 -62.80
N GLU A 3 -9.22 -4.32 -62.45
CA GLU A 3 -9.67 -4.36 -61.05
C GLU A 3 -10.11 -5.75 -60.57
N PHE A 4 -10.56 -6.62 -61.48
CA PHE A 4 -10.97 -7.99 -61.11
C PHE A 4 -9.76 -8.91 -60.92
N GLU A 5 -8.67 -8.68 -61.66
CA GLU A 5 -7.40 -9.42 -61.48
C GLU A 5 -6.68 -9.03 -60.18
N GLN A 6 -6.82 -7.78 -59.72
CA GLN A 6 -6.17 -7.31 -58.49
C GLN A 6 -6.88 -7.81 -57.21
N LEU A 7 -8.22 -7.86 -57.22
CA LEU A 7 -9.01 -8.47 -56.15
C LEU A 7 -8.76 -9.98 -56.03
N VAL A 8 -8.61 -10.68 -57.16
CA VAL A 8 -8.29 -12.11 -57.17
C VAL A 8 -6.86 -12.36 -56.67
N ILE A 9 -5.89 -11.48 -56.94
CA ILE A 9 -4.51 -11.61 -56.44
C ILE A 9 -4.43 -11.31 -54.94
N GLU A 10 -5.16 -10.32 -54.44
CA GLU A 10 -5.21 -9.99 -53.00
C GLU A 10 -5.93 -11.08 -52.20
N GLU A 11 -7.05 -11.60 -52.70
CA GLU A 11 -7.79 -12.71 -52.06
C GLU A 11 -7.01 -14.03 -52.10
N PHE A 12 -6.17 -14.24 -53.13
CA PHE A 12 -5.28 -15.41 -53.23
C PHE A 12 -4.04 -15.26 -52.34
N ALA A 13 -3.49 -14.05 -52.18
CA ALA A 13 -2.39 -13.77 -51.26
C ALA A 13 -2.82 -13.87 -49.78
N GLU A 14 -4.05 -13.44 -49.46
CA GLU A 14 -4.63 -13.56 -48.13
C GLU A 14 -4.93 -15.03 -47.77
N LYS A 15 -5.43 -15.83 -48.73
CA LYS A 15 -5.58 -17.29 -48.57
C LYS A 15 -4.25 -18.03 -48.43
N LEU A 16 -3.23 -17.67 -49.21
CA LEU A 16 -1.87 -18.22 -49.05
C LEU A 16 -1.27 -17.88 -47.68
N SER A 17 -1.50 -16.65 -47.17
CA SER A 17 -0.99 -16.26 -45.85
C SER A 17 -1.63 -16.99 -44.67
N LEU A 18 -2.89 -17.41 -44.81
CA LEU A 18 -3.63 -18.13 -43.78
C LEU A 18 -3.35 -19.64 -43.84
N GLU A 19 -3.26 -20.24 -45.04
CA GLU A 19 -2.88 -21.64 -45.21
C GLU A 19 -1.40 -21.91 -44.86
N ASP A 20 -0.50 -20.94 -45.09
CA ASP A 20 0.92 -21.03 -44.69
C ASP A 20 1.12 -20.85 -43.18
N PHE A 21 0.24 -20.11 -42.49
CA PHE A 21 0.30 -19.94 -41.02
C PHE A 21 -0.18 -21.20 -40.29
N ASP A 22 -1.20 -21.87 -40.82
CA ASP A 22 -1.74 -23.10 -40.24
C ASP A 22 -0.91 -24.36 -40.58
N ASN A 23 -0.13 -24.34 -41.68
CA ASN A 23 0.73 -25.48 -42.08
C ASN A 23 2.24 -25.27 -41.81
N TYR A 24 2.64 -24.25 -41.04
CA TYR A 24 4.05 -24.05 -40.70
C TYR A 24 4.53 -25.06 -39.64
N GLU A 25 5.02 -26.23 -40.08
CA GLU A 25 5.76 -27.21 -39.26
C GLU A 25 7.21 -26.76 -38.93
N GLY A 26 7.46 -25.46 -38.77
CA GLY A 26 8.75 -24.95 -38.32
C GLY A 26 8.84 -24.95 -36.80
N VAL A 27 9.81 -25.68 -36.23
CA VAL A 27 10.12 -25.60 -34.80
C VAL A 27 10.67 -24.21 -34.47
N HIS A 28 9.79 -23.29 -34.08
CA HIS A 28 10.18 -22.01 -33.51
C HIS A 28 10.99 -22.24 -32.23
N THR A 29 12.29 -22.01 -32.29
CA THR A 29 13.14 -21.98 -31.09
C THR A 29 12.92 -20.64 -30.39
N PHE A 30 11.97 -20.62 -29.46
CA PHE A 30 11.76 -19.50 -28.56
C PHE A 30 13.03 -19.13 -27.79
N SER A 31 13.17 -17.86 -27.39
CA SER A 31 14.30 -17.40 -26.57
C SER A 31 14.44 -18.24 -25.29
N LEU A 32 15.67 -18.45 -24.83
CA LEU A 32 15.94 -19.22 -23.60
C LEU A 32 15.17 -18.68 -22.39
N THR A 33 14.90 -17.38 -22.36
CA THR A 33 14.09 -16.70 -21.35
C THR A 33 12.62 -17.11 -21.44
N TYR A 34 12.04 -17.13 -22.65
CA TYR A 34 10.68 -17.61 -22.89
C TYR A 34 10.55 -19.10 -22.54
N GLN A 35 11.49 -19.95 -22.97
CA GLN A 35 11.45 -21.38 -22.66
C GLN A 35 11.56 -21.66 -21.16
N LYS A 36 12.35 -20.86 -20.42
CA LYS A 36 12.43 -20.92 -18.96
C LYS A 36 11.13 -20.48 -18.28
N LYS A 37 10.51 -19.38 -18.75
CA LYS A 37 9.21 -18.90 -18.25
C LYS A 37 8.10 -19.92 -18.51
N ARG A 38 8.02 -20.47 -19.73
CA ARG A 38 7.09 -21.54 -20.12
C ARG A 38 7.27 -22.80 -19.28
N LYS A 39 8.50 -23.30 -19.10
CA LYS A 39 8.76 -24.49 -18.26
C LYS A 39 8.44 -24.28 -16.78
N LYS A 40 8.63 -23.05 -16.25
CA LYS A 40 8.22 -22.70 -14.88
C LYS A 40 6.70 -22.70 -14.73
N LEU A 41 5.99 -22.13 -15.72
CA LEU A 41 4.53 -22.12 -15.77
C LEU A 41 3.97 -23.54 -15.84
N GLN A 42 4.50 -24.37 -16.74
CA GLN A 42 4.09 -25.77 -16.93
C GLN A 42 4.36 -26.64 -15.68
N LYS A 43 5.46 -26.38 -14.97
CA LYS A 43 5.73 -27.04 -13.68
C LYS A 43 4.82 -26.58 -12.54
N LYS A 44 4.31 -25.35 -12.57
CA LYS A 44 3.30 -24.87 -11.59
C LYS A 44 1.94 -25.52 -11.87
N ILE A 45 1.54 -25.60 -13.15
CA ILE A 45 0.30 -26.26 -13.60
C ILE A 45 0.30 -27.75 -13.25
N ASN A 46 1.38 -28.47 -13.55
CA ASN A 46 1.45 -29.91 -13.25
C ASN A 46 1.62 -30.24 -11.75
N LYS A 47 1.92 -29.26 -10.90
CA LYS A 47 1.97 -29.43 -9.43
C LYS A 47 0.62 -29.21 -8.74
N GLN A 48 -0.33 -28.55 -9.41
CA GLN A 48 -1.72 -28.52 -8.98
C GLN A 48 -2.40 -29.79 -9.53
N GLY A 49 -2.27 -30.88 -8.79
CA GLY A 49 -2.84 -32.18 -9.15
C GLY A 49 -4.34 -32.11 -9.45
N HIS A 50 -4.78 -32.97 -10.39
CA HIS A 50 -6.16 -33.30 -10.77
C HIS A 50 -7.25 -32.33 -10.29
N LEU A 51 -7.51 -31.30 -11.10
CA LEU A 51 -8.78 -30.60 -11.07
C LEU A 51 -9.86 -31.56 -11.56
N THR A 52 -10.76 -31.95 -10.64
CA THR A 52 -12.01 -32.64 -10.94
C THR A 52 -12.86 -31.80 -11.90
N GLU A 53 -13.44 -32.47 -12.89
CA GLU A 53 -14.33 -31.92 -13.91
C GLU A 53 -15.47 -31.10 -13.27
N TRP A 54 -15.37 -29.77 -13.26
CA TRP A 54 -16.47 -28.84 -13.54
C TRP A 54 -16.00 -27.37 -13.59
N SER A 55 -16.44 -26.71 -14.67
CA SER A 55 -16.24 -25.31 -15.08
C SER A 55 -14.86 -24.93 -15.65
N THR A 56 -14.73 -25.20 -16.95
CA THR A 56 -13.70 -24.68 -17.89
C THR A 56 -13.71 -23.15 -18.07
N ASN A 57 -14.31 -22.37 -17.14
CA ASN A 57 -14.38 -20.90 -17.19
C ASN A 57 -13.31 -20.20 -16.33
N LYS A 58 -12.37 -20.94 -15.74
CA LYS A 58 -11.27 -20.39 -14.90
C LYS A 58 -9.87 -20.56 -15.50
N LEU A 59 -9.76 -20.69 -16.82
CA LEU A 59 -8.50 -21.01 -17.52
C LEU A 59 -8.07 -19.98 -18.58
N ALA A 60 -8.37 -18.70 -18.38
CA ALA A 60 -7.99 -17.61 -19.28
C ALA A 60 -7.18 -16.50 -18.58
N ALA A 61 -6.16 -16.87 -17.81
CA ALA A 61 -5.20 -15.91 -17.24
C ALA A 61 -3.75 -16.32 -17.60
N ALA A 62 -3.46 -16.48 -18.90
CA ALA A 62 -2.10 -16.60 -19.43
C ALA A 62 -2.04 -16.55 -20.97
N ALA A 63 -2.68 -15.56 -21.60
CA ALA A 63 -2.33 -15.03 -22.94
C ALA A 63 -3.32 -13.91 -23.28
N VAL A 64 -2.94 -12.65 -23.08
CA VAL A 64 -3.68 -11.50 -23.63
C VAL A 64 -3.45 -11.50 -25.15
N PHE A 65 -4.21 -12.32 -25.88
CA PHE A 65 -4.52 -12.04 -27.29
C PHE A 65 -5.80 -11.21 -27.30
N MET A 66 -5.67 -9.90 -27.11
CA MET A 66 -6.77 -8.98 -27.41
C MET A 66 -6.31 -8.07 -28.54
N ILE A 67 -7.19 -7.92 -29.53
CA ILE A 67 -6.98 -7.17 -30.75
C ILE A 67 -6.58 -5.74 -30.36
N ILE A 68 -5.33 -5.42 -30.64
CA ILE A 68 -4.68 -4.17 -30.30
C ILE A 68 -5.10 -3.15 -31.38
N VAL A 69 -6.16 -2.38 -31.15
CA VAL A 69 -6.50 -1.24 -32.02
C VAL A 69 -5.92 0.02 -31.39
N PRO A 70 -5.02 0.76 -32.06
CA PRO A 70 -4.62 2.08 -31.57
C PRO A 70 -5.87 2.98 -31.52
N THR A 71 -6.16 3.52 -30.35
CA THR A 71 -7.39 4.29 -30.06
C THR A 71 -7.31 5.73 -30.56
N THR A 72 -6.12 6.26 -30.86
CA THR A 72 -5.93 7.65 -31.25
C THR A 72 -4.91 7.85 -32.39
N ALA A 73 -5.40 8.19 -33.58
CA ALA A 73 -4.56 8.68 -34.69
C ALA A 73 -4.37 10.20 -34.59
N TYR A 74 -3.48 10.66 -33.71
CA TYR A 74 -3.05 12.05 -33.75
C TYR A 74 -2.06 12.23 -34.91
N GLY A 75 -2.35 13.14 -35.85
CA GLY A 75 -1.61 13.35 -37.10
C GLY A 75 -0.17 13.89 -36.98
N ALA A 76 0.52 13.62 -35.87
CA ALA A 76 1.94 13.89 -35.68
C ALA A 76 2.71 12.56 -35.62
N LYS A 77 3.97 12.56 -36.04
CA LYS A 77 4.87 11.40 -35.88
C LYS A 77 5.18 11.26 -34.39
N THR A 78 4.47 10.38 -33.68
CA THR A 78 4.60 10.17 -32.24
C THR A 78 5.46 8.96 -31.95
N PHE A 79 6.30 9.01 -30.92
CA PHE A 79 7.16 7.88 -30.57
C PHE A 79 6.45 6.80 -29.76
N TYR A 80 5.32 7.15 -29.12
CA TYR A 80 4.61 6.22 -28.26
C TYR A 80 3.14 6.10 -28.60
N GLU A 81 2.63 4.87 -28.54
CA GLU A 81 1.21 4.55 -28.73
C GLU A 81 0.63 3.82 -27.52
N TRP A 82 -0.56 4.26 -27.08
CA TRP A 82 -1.34 3.59 -26.06
C TRP A 82 -2.09 2.40 -26.65
N TYR A 83 -2.05 1.30 -25.93
CA TYR A 83 -2.88 0.15 -26.18
C TYR A 83 -3.53 -0.25 -24.88
N VAL A 84 -4.85 -0.15 -24.88
CA VAL A 84 -5.65 -0.24 -23.66
C VAL A 84 -6.63 -1.37 -23.81
N ASN A 85 -6.75 -2.14 -22.75
CA ASN A 85 -7.67 -3.25 -22.70
C ASN A 85 -8.35 -3.29 -21.35
N LYS A 86 -9.67 -3.13 -21.36
CA LYS A 86 -10.49 -3.14 -20.15
C LYS A 86 -11.32 -4.42 -20.11
N ASN A 87 -11.15 -5.20 -19.05
CA ASN A 87 -11.93 -6.39 -18.75
C ASN A 87 -12.48 -6.29 -17.33
N ASN A 88 -13.80 -6.20 -17.16
CA ASN A 88 -14.43 -5.89 -15.87
C ASN A 88 -13.83 -4.63 -15.22
N HIS A 89 -13.22 -4.77 -14.04
CA HIS A 89 -12.55 -3.69 -13.30
C HIS A 89 -11.03 -3.67 -13.49
N GLU A 90 -10.48 -4.54 -14.32
CA GLU A 90 -9.08 -4.55 -14.71
C GLU A 90 -8.87 -3.71 -15.97
N LEU A 91 -7.88 -2.82 -15.92
CA LEU A 91 -7.40 -2.06 -17.06
C LEU A 91 -5.92 -2.41 -17.29
N THR A 92 -5.63 -3.08 -18.40
CA THR A 92 -4.26 -3.29 -18.87
C THR A 92 -3.88 -2.15 -19.81
N ILE A 93 -2.76 -1.49 -19.52
CA ILE A 93 -2.20 -0.39 -20.30
C ILE A 93 -0.84 -0.82 -20.81
N SER A 94 -0.67 -0.75 -22.13
CA SER A 94 0.60 -0.96 -22.81
C SER A 94 0.99 0.32 -23.54
N LEU A 95 2.24 0.73 -23.41
CA LEU A 95 2.82 1.85 -24.12
C LEU A 95 3.94 1.30 -25.00
N LYS A 96 3.75 1.27 -26.32
CA LYS A 96 4.80 0.82 -27.25
C LYS A 96 5.65 1.99 -27.69
N ASN A 97 6.95 1.75 -27.83
CA ASN A 97 7.91 2.74 -28.33
C ASN A 97 8.32 2.41 -29.77
N GLU A 98 7.94 3.25 -30.73
CA GLU A 98 8.28 3.09 -32.15
C GLU A 98 9.74 3.48 -32.48
N ASP A 99 10.47 4.13 -31.56
CA ASP A 99 11.86 4.52 -31.73
C ASP A 99 12.70 3.98 -30.56
N GLU A 100 13.10 2.70 -30.65
CA GLU A 100 13.98 1.99 -29.69
C GLU A 100 15.43 2.53 -29.67
N LYS A 101 15.63 3.85 -29.76
CA LYS A 101 16.97 4.43 -29.63
C LYS A 101 17.40 4.46 -28.18
N LYS A 102 18.61 3.96 -27.92
CA LYS A 102 19.32 4.12 -26.65
C LYS A 102 19.70 5.59 -26.45
N SER A 103 18.81 6.39 -25.88
CA SER A 103 19.14 7.73 -25.40
C SER A 103 19.96 7.64 -24.12
N ALA A 104 20.90 8.58 -23.94
CA ALA A 104 21.71 8.68 -22.73
C ALA A 104 20.80 8.87 -21.51
N LYS A 105 21.15 8.23 -20.38
CA LYS A 105 20.37 8.38 -19.14
C LYS A 105 20.48 9.82 -18.66
N LYS A 106 19.39 10.56 -18.80
CA LYS A 106 19.20 11.91 -18.26
C LYS A 106 18.41 11.88 -16.95
N TYR A 107 18.55 12.96 -16.20
CA TYR A 107 17.93 13.17 -14.89
C TYR A 107 17.00 14.37 -14.97
N TYR A 108 15.87 14.27 -14.28
CA TYR A 108 14.79 15.24 -14.39
C TYR A 108 14.23 15.57 -13.02
N GLN A 109 13.83 16.82 -12.88
CA GLN A 109 13.02 17.31 -11.79
C GLN A 109 11.65 17.70 -12.34
N LEU A 110 10.60 17.25 -11.67
CA LEU A 110 9.23 17.67 -11.90
C LEU A 110 9.12 19.15 -11.55
N ALA A 111 8.63 19.93 -12.51
CA ALA A 111 8.30 21.32 -12.31
C ALA A 111 6.80 21.50 -12.48
N LEU A 112 6.14 21.88 -11.38
CA LEU A 112 4.78 22.41 -11.41
C LEU A 112 4.89 23.92 -11.62
N GLY A 113 4.08 24.48 -12.52
CA GLY A 113 3.98 25.93 -12.70
C GLY A 113 3.30 26.63 -11.51
N ASP A 114 2.27 27.44 -11.76
CA ASP A 114 1.53 28.14 -10.70
C ASP A 114 0.76 27.16 -9.81
N VAL A 115 1.41 26.67 -8.75
CA VAL A 115 0.78 25.88 -7.70
C VAL A 115 -0.32 26.74 -7.03
N PRO A 116 -1.56 26.23 -6.90
CA PRO A 116 -2.64 26.95 -6.24
C PRO A 116 -2.23 27.45 -4.85
N LYS A 117 -2.71 28.64 -4.44
CA LYS A 117 -2.26 29.29 -3.19
C LYS A 117 -2.54 28.45 -1.95
N GLU A 118 -3.59 27.66 -1.99
CA GLU A 118 -4.06 26.71 -0.99
C GLU A 118 -3.26 25.40 -0.95
N MET A 119 -2.33 25.19 -1.89
CA MET A 119 -1.51 23.98 -1.98
C MET A 119 -0.02 24.27 -1.83
N GLU A 120 0.73 23.25 -1.43
CA GLU A 120 2.19 23.24 -1.40
C GLU A 120 2.74 21.93 -1.96
N LEU A 121 3.88 22.02 -2.64
CA LEU A 121 4.61 20.87 -3.12
C LEU A 121 5.70 20.53 -2.11
N GLU A 122 5.62 19.34 -1.53
CA GLU A 122 6.63 18.75 -0.66
C GLU A 122 7.15 17.46 -1.29
N GLY A 123 8.38 17.50 -1.82
CA GLY A 123 8.90 16.41 -2.64
C GLY A 123 8.02 16.19 -3.87
N ASN A 124 7.45 14.98 -3.99
CA ASN A 124 6.52 14.61 -5.04
C ASN A 124 5.04 14.65 -4.63
N HIS A 125 4.73 15.16 -3.43
CA HIS A 125 3.37 15.30 -2.90
C HIS A 125 2.89 16.75 -3.01
N LEU A 126 1.80 16.97 -3.73
CA LEU A 126 1.08 18.24 -3.77
C LEU A 126 -0.06 18.19 -2.75
N ASN A 127 0.10 18.91 -1.63
CA ASN A 127 -0.77 18.84 -0.45
C ASN A 127 -1.55 20.14 -0.25
N PHE A 128 -2.69 20.07 0.44
CA PHE A 128 -3.45 21.26 0.86
C PHE A 128 -2.87 21.87 2.16
N LYS A 129 -2.51 23.17 2.14
CA LYS A 129 -1.75 23.90 3.20
C LYS A 129 -2.38 23.96 4.60
N ASN A 130 -3.64 23.57 4.77
CA ASN A 130 -4.36 23.70 6.05
C ASN A 130 -5.26 22.49 6.35
N GLN A 131 -4.99 21.34 5.74
CA GLN A 131 -5.74 20.12 6.00
C GLN A 131 -4.73 19.03 6.38
N GLN A 132 -4.65 18.75 7.68
CA GLN A 132 -3.99 17.54 8.16
C GLN A 132 -4.61 16.36 7.37
N SER A 133 -3.77 15.53 6.76
CA SER A 133 -4.14 14.30 6.04
C SER A 133 -5.06 14.41 4.81
N LYS A 134 -4.95 15.47 3.99
CA LYS A 134 -5.50 15.44 2.62
C LYS A 134 -4.43 15.69 1.57
N GLU A 135 -3.82 14.61 1.14
CA GLU A 135 -3.01 14.56 -0.07
C GLU A 135 -3.85 15.09 -1.24
N GLY A 136 -3.26 15.90 -2.13
CA GLY A 136 -3.93 16.38 -3.33
C GLY A 136 -3.56 15.51 -4.53
N VAL A 137 -2.27 15.52 -4.88
CA VAL A 137 -1.72 14.70 -5.96
C VAL A 137 -0.35 14.15 -5.55
N ILE A 138 -0.12 12.87 -5.80
CA ILE A 138 1.21 12.25 -5.68
C ILE A 138 1.75 11.99 -7.08
N PHE A 139 2.93 12.50 -7.40
CA PHE A 139 3.57 12.32 -8.69
C PHE A 139 4.68 11.26 -8.63
N ASN A 140 4.74 10.38 -9.63
CA ASN A 140 5.86 9.46 -9.84
C ASN A 140 6.39 9.62 -11.27
N LEU A 141 7.71 9.56 -11.41
CA LEU A 141 8.38 9.63 -12.70
C LEU A 141 8.87 8.25 -13.10
N TRP A 142 8.50 7.80 -14.29
CA TRP A 142 8.89 6.50 -14.81
C TRP A 142 9.65 6.62 -16.11
N ARG A 143 10.80 5.97 -16.21
CA ARG A 143 11.57 5.90 -17.44
C ARG A 143 10.97 4.84 -18.36
N ILE A 144 10.73 5.20 -19.63
CA ILE A 144 10.00 4.38 -20.60
C ILE A 144 10.74 4.25 -21.94
N ARG A 145 12.00 3.77 -21.97
CA ARG A 145 12.79 3.73 -23.23
C ARG A 145 12.49 2.53 -24.14
N LYS A 146 11.61 1.64 -23.70
CA LYS A 146 11.15 0.44 -24.41
C LYS A 146 9.66 0.26 -24.15
N ASP A 147 9.07 -0.73 -24.79
CA ASP A 147 7.69 -1.14 -24.51
C ASP A 147 7.51 -1.44 -23.00
N VAL A 148 6.48 -0.83 -22.42
CA VAL A 148 6.06 -1.08 -21.04
C VAL A 148 4.61 -1.51 -21.01
N SER A 149 4.26 -2.32 -20.02
CA SER A 149 2.87 -2.70 -19.76
C SER A 149 2.64 -2.83 -18.28
N PHE A 150 1.50 -2.35 -17.82
CA PHE A 150 1.09 -2.35 -16.43
C PHE A 150 -0.44 -2.43 -16.33
N GLN A 151 -0.92 -2.58 -15.11
CA GLN A 151 -2.33 -2.83 -14.84
C GLN A 151 -2.83 -1.88 -13.75
N GLU A 152 -4.04 -1.40 -13.94
CA GLU A 152 -4.83 -0.70 -12.93
C GLU A 152 -6.04 -1.56 -12.53
N LEU A 153 -6.23 -1.70 -11.23
CA LEU A 153 -7.34 -2.44 -10.63
C LEU A 153 -8.44 -1.51 -10.17
N SER A 154 -9.62 -2.08 -9.93
CA SER A 154 -10.80 -1.34 -9.50
C SER A 154 -11.11 -0.18 -10.46
N THR A 155 -10.91 -0.37 -11.75
CA THR A 155 -11.14 0.65 -12.78
C THR A 155 -12.62 0.74 -13.13
N GLU A 156 -13.19 1.94 -13.03
CA GLU A 156 -14.53 2.26 -13.51
C GLU A 156 -14.48 2.66 -14.99
N SER A 157 -13.58 3.56 -15.37
CA SER A 157 -13.48 4.08 -16.73
C SER A 157 -12.09 4.66 -17.00
N TYR A 158 -11.80 4.94 -18.27
CA TYR A 158 -10.61 5.68 -18.66
C TYR A 158 -10.94 6.66 -19.80
N GLU A 159 -10.18 7.74 -19.89
CA GLU A 159 -10.25 8.75 -20.96
C GLU A 159 -8.84 9.01 -21.48
N GLU A 160 -8.64 8.90 -22.79
CA GLU A 160 -7.43 9.39 -23.46
C GLU A 160 -7.62 10.82 -23.96
N LYS A 161 -6.64 11.68 -23.73
CA LYS A 161 -6.66 13.07 -24.20
C LYS A 161 -5.26 13.65 -24.35
N SER A 162 -5.16 14.79 -25.05
CA SER A 162 -3.94 15.59 -25.06
C SER A 162 -4.04 16.70 -24.02
N ILE A 163 -3.06 16.79 -23.12
CA ILE A 163 -2.95 17.86 -22.12
C ILE A 163 -1.65 18.60 -22.41
N SER A 164 -1.73 19.89 -22.75
CA SER A 164 -0.56 20.70 -23.15
C SER A 164 0.31 20.05 -24.24
N GLY A 165 -0.30 19.30 -25.16
CA GLY A 165 0.40 18.59 -26.23
C GLY A 165 0.99 17.23 -25.83
N HIS A 166 0.86 16.81 -24.57
CA HIS A 166 1.28 15.51 -24.08
C HIS A 166 0.15 14.49 -24.17
N LYS A 167 0.43 13.31 -24.73
CA LYS A 167 -0.51 12.18 -24.69
C LYS A 167 -0.75 11.78 -23.24
N SER A 168 -2.00 11.79 -22.84
CA SER A 168 -2.40 11.56 -21.46
C SER A 168 -3.57 10.60 -21.37
N MET A 169 -3.63 9.84 -20.29
CA MET A 169 -4.75 8.97 -19.95
C MET A 169 -5.16 9.23 -18.51
N ILE A 170 -6.45 9.50 -18.31
CA ILE A 170 -7.06 9.63 -16.99
C ILE A 170 -7.83 8.35 -16.72
N VAL A 171 -7.38 7.57 -15.74
CA VAL A 171 -8.07 6.38 -15.24
C VAL A 171 -8.88 6.78 -14.03
N LYS A 172 -10.16 6.44 -14.02
CA LYS A 172 -11.07 6.64 -12.88
C LYS A 172 -11.33 5.29 -12.22
N LYS A 173 -11.10 5.21 -10.92
CA LYS A 173 -11.41 4.03 -10.11
C LYS A 173 -12.88 4.00 -9.71
N VAL A 174 -13.39 2.79 -9.45
CA VAL A 174 -14.69 2.57 -8.81
C VAL A 174 -14.67 3.28 -7.46
N GLU A 175 -15.79 3.91 -7.12
CA GLU A 175 -15.92 4.60 -5.84
C GLU A 175 -15.78 3.59 -4.70
N ASP A 176 -14.75 3.77 -3.88
CA ASP A 176 -14.43 2.91 -2.75
C ASP A 176 -14.12 3.78 -1.53
N GLU A 177 -14.99 3.77 -0.50
CA GLU A 177 -14.83 4.58 0.71
C GLU A 177 -13.45 4.41 1.40
N LEU A 178 -12.73 3.33 1.09
CA LEU A 178 -11.43 3.00 1.66
C LEU A 178 -10.24 3.67 0.96
N ASP A 179 -10.39 4.05 -0.31
CA ASP A 179 -9.31 4.70 -1.06
C ASP A 179 -9.43 6.23 -0.94
N SER A 180 -8.33 6.89 -0.58
CA SER A 180 -8.24 8.36 -0.59
C SER A 180 -8.08 8.92 -2.01
N PHE A 181 -7.67 8.08 -2.95
CA PHE A 181 -7.46 8.39 -4.36
C PHE A 181 -8.53 7.71 -5.22
N ASN A 182 -9.01 8.39 -6.24
CA ASN A 182 -9.99 7.80 -7.17
C ASN A 182 -9.64 7.99 -8.64
N ARG A 183 -8.53 8.65 -8.93
CA ARG A 183 -8.06 8.87 -10.29
C ARG A 183 -6.55 8.68 -10.35
N THR A 184 -6.10 8.13 -11.47
CA THR A 184 -4.68 8.06 -11.82
C THR A 184 -4.51 8.69 -13.20
N VAL A 185 -3.57 9.62 -13.35
CA VAL A 185 -3.25 10.23 -14.64
C VAL A 185 -1.88 9.76 -15.11
N TYR A 186 -1.81 9.29 -16.34
CA TYR A 186 -0.57 8.93 -17.03
C TYR A 186 -0.32 9.95 -18.13
N MET A 187 0.81 10.66 -18.09
CA MET A 187 1.19 11.68 -19.08
C MET A 187 2.57 11.41 -19.66
N VAL A 188 2.66 11.31 -20.99
CA VAL A 188 3.89 10.96 -21.71
C VAL A 188 4.68 12.22 -22.11
N PHE A 189 5.89 12.32 -21.59
CA PHE A 189 6.93 13.27 -22.01
C PHE A 189 7.83 12.58 -23.03
N GLU A 190 7.38 12.56 -24.29
CA GLU A 190 8.00 11.74 -25.35
C GLU A 190 9.48 12.07 -25.56
N LYS A 191 9.86 13.36 -25.53
CA LYS A 191 11.25 13.81 -25.75
C LYS A 191 12.18 13.38 -24.63
N GLU A 192 11.66 13.31 -23.41
CA GLU A 192 12.39 12.97 -22.20
C GLU A 192 12.38 11.44 -21.95
N HIS A 193 11.55 10.68 -22.67
CA HIS A 193 11.28 9.26 -22.43
C HIS A 193 10.83 9.00 -20.98
N ILE A 194 9.96 9.88 -20.46
CA ILE A 194 9.40 9.80 -19.11
C ILE A 194 7.87 9.70 -19.19
N LEU A 195 7.30 8.81 -18.39
CA LEU A 195 5.89 8.79 -18.05
C LEU A 195 5.70 9.40 -16.66
N VAL A 196 4.88 10.43 -16.56
CA VAL A 196 4.43 10.98 -15.28
C VAL A 196 3.15 10.25 -14.88
N GLU A 197 3.17 9.59 -13.73
CA GLU A 197 1.99 9.01 -13.06
C GLU A 197 1.57 9.98 -11.95
N ALA A 198 0.32 10.41 -11.94
CA ALA A 198 -0.24 11.28 -10.91
C ALA A 198 -1.44 10.58 -10.24
N SER A 199 -1.28 10.18 -8.99
CA SER A 199 -2.39 9.67 -8.16
C SER A 199 -3.14 10.86 -7.58
N VAL A 200 -4.44 10.96 -7.87
CA VAL A 200 -5.25 12.14 -7.57
C VAL A 200 -6.32 11.84 -6.52
N ALA A 201 -6.31 12.64 -5.45
CA ALA A 201 -7.21 12.46 -4.33
C ALA A 201 -8.66 12.76 -4.71
N LYS A 202 -9.61 12.11 -4.02
CA LYS A 202 -11.06 12.24 -4.27
C LYS A 202 -11.58 13.66 -4.17
N ASN A 203 -11.02 14.44 -3.26
CA ASN A 203 -11.44 15.82 -3.00
C ASN A 203 -10.95 16.83 -4.06
N MET A 204 -10.15 16.41 -5.04
CA MET A 204 -9.71 17.28 -6.14
C MET A 204 -10.77 17.37 -7.25
N SER A 205 -11.15 18.58 -7.67
CA SER A 205 -12.03 18.72 -8.84
C SER A 205 -11.27 18.49 -10.15
N ASP A 206 -11.97 18.05 -11.20
CA ASP A 206 -11.37 17.85 -12.52
C ASP A 206 -10.80 19.16 -13.09
N GLU A 207 -11.46 20.30 -12.85
CA GLU A 207 -10.97 21.61 -13.28
C GLU A 207 -9.65 21.99 -12.59
N ALA A 208 -9.55 21.76 -11.27
CA ALA A 208 -8.31 22.04 -10.54
C ALA A 208 -7.18 21.11 -10.99
N LEU A 209 -7.49 19.82 -11.16
CA LEU A 209 -6.55 18.82 -11.69
C LEU A 209 -6.00 19.25 -13.05
N LEU A 210 -6.88 19.59 -14.01
CA LEU A 210 -6.46 19.98 -15.36
C LEU A 210 -5.57 21.22 -15.35
N LYS A 211 -5.89 22.25 -14.55
CA LYS A 211 -5.04 23.45 -14.42
C LYS A 211 -3.63 23.13 -13.90
N ILE A 212 -3.51 22.15 -13.01
CA ILE A 212 -2.21 21.67 -12.52
C ILE A 212 -1.48 20.94 -13.64
N LEU A 213 -2.13 19.95 -14.26
CA LEU A 213 -1.56 19.10 -15.31
C LEU A 213 -1.11 19.90 -16.54
N GLU A 214 -1.86 20.94 -16.92
CA GLU A 214 -1.50 21.82 -18.04
C GLU A 214 -0.15 22.53 -17.84
N LYS A 215 0.29 22.68 -16.59
CA LYS A 215 1.54 23.35 -16.20
C LYS A 215 2.61 22.38 -15.70
N VAL A 216 2.39 21.08 -15.81
CA VAL A 216 3.40 20.06 -15.50
C VAL A 216 4.49 20.11 -16.59
N SER A 217 5.74 20.11 -16.17
CA SER A 217 6.88 20.03 -17.06
C SER A 217 8.04 19.28 -16.41
N LEU A 218 9.02 18.86 -17.21
CA LEU A 218 10.23 18.21 -16.73
C LEU A 218 11.43 19.11 -17.04
N LYS A 219 12.23 19.39 -16.01
CA LYS A 219 13.48 20.12 -16.13
C LYS A 219 14.66 19.17 -16.07
N GLU A 220 15.50 19.15 -17.09
CA GLU A 220 16.76 18.39 -17.06
C GLU A 220 17.70 18.98 -16.01
N VAL A 221 18.24 18.13 -15.13
CA VAL A 221 19.07 18.50 -14.00
C VAL A 221 20.22 17.52 -13.79
N GLU A 222 21.13 17.82 -12.87
CA GLU A 222 22.14 16.89 -12.38
C GLU A 222 21.49 15.80 -11.52
N LYS A 223 22.14 14.63 -11.41
CA LYS A 223 21.62 13.47 -10.70
C LYS A 223 21.23 13.79 -9.25
N GLU A 224 22.02 14.60 -8.58
CA GLU A 224 21.89 14.97 -7.16
C GLU A 224 20.66 15.85 -6.89
N LYS A 225 20.12 16.49 -7.94
CA LYS A 225 18.93 17.35 -7.89
C LYS A 225 17.72 16.71 -8.59
N SER A 226 17.90 15.51 -9.11
CA SER A 226 16.84 14.75 -9.78
C SER A 226 15.80 14.31 -8.77
N ASP A 227 14.54 14.35 -9.17
CA ASP A 227 13.55 13.55 -8.49
C ASP A 227 13.85 12.06 -8.72
N TYR A 228 13.30 11.21 -7.86
CA TYR A 228 13.41 9.78 -8.03
C TYR A 228 12.66 9.36 -9.31
N ILE A 229 13.37 8.68 -10.22
CA ILE A 229 12.82 8.18 -11.47
C ILE A 229 12.92 6.66 -11.47
N PHE A 230 11.78 6.00 -11.36
CA PHE A 230 11.66 4.55 -11.47
C PHE A 230 12.15 4.09 -12.86
N ASP A 231 12.91 3.00 -12.89
CA ASP A 231 13.40 2.40 -14.12
C ASP A 231 12.42 1.31 -14.62
N GLU A 232 12.56 0.91 -15.88
CA GLU A 232 11.67 -0.09 -16.50
C GLU A 232 11.63 -1.43 -15.76
N LYS A 233 12.70 -1.78 -15.02
CA LYS A 233 12.75 -2.98 -14.18
C LYS A 233 11.82 -2.87 -12.97
N ASP A 234 11.59 -1.66 -12.48
CA ASP A 234 10.67 -1.41 -11.36
C ASP A 234 9.21 -1.59 -11.83
N PHE A 235 8.90 -1.23 -13.08
CA PHE A 235 7.64 -1.60 -13.73
C PHE A 235 7.46 -3.12 -13.82
N GLU A 236 8.47 -3.84 -14.33
CA GLU A 236 8.42 -5.29 -14.44
C GLU A 236 8.27 -5.97 -13.07
N LYS A 237 8.89 -5.41 -12.03
CA LYS A 237 8.76 -5.88 -10.65
C LYS A 237 7.35 -5.62 -10.10
N ARG A 238 6.80 -4.40 -10.25
CA ARG A 238 5.41 -4.06 -9.86
C ARG A 238 4.41 -5.03 -10.49
N PHE A 239 4.62 -5.38 -11.76
CA PHE A 239 3.80 -6.37 -12.45
C PHE A 239 4.02 -7.80 -11.93
N ALA A 240 5.28 -8.22 -11.71
CA ALA A 240 5.61 -9.59 -11.30
C ALA A 240 5.23 -9.91 -9.84
N ASP A 241 5.42 -8.99 -8.91
CA ASP A 241 5.10 -9.17 -7.49
C ASP A 241 3.60 -9.45 -7.27
N TYR A 242 2.74 -8.91 -8.15
CA TYR A 242 1.30 -9.21 -8.17
C TYR A 242 1.00 -10.69 -8.47
N PHE A 243 1.67 -11.27 -9.48
CA PHE A 243 1.43 -12.66 -9.92
C PHE A 243 2.20 -13.73 -9.13
N ASP A 244 3.22 -13.35 -8.36
CA ASP A 244 4.08 -14.29 -7.61
C ASP A 244 3.95 -14.13 -6.09
N SER A 245 2.92 -13.41 -5.61
CA SER A 245 2.55 -13.38 -4.19
C SER A 245 2.16 -14.79 -3.74
N LYS A 246 3.15 -15.53 -3.23
CA LYS A 246 2.87 -16.74 -2.48
C LYS A 246 2.31 -16.30 -1.15
N GLU A 247 1.22 -16.93 -0.71
CA GLU A 247 0.79 -16.77 0.67
C GLU A 247 1.97 -17.11 1.60
N GLU A 248 2.51 -16.08 2.24
CA GLU A 248 3.49 -16.27 3.29
C GLU A 248 2.77 -16.89 4.48
N LYS A 249 3.29 -18.02 4.96
CA LYS A 249 2.76 -18.65 6.15
C LYS A 249 3.25 -17.87 7.36
N ILE A 250 2.40 -16.97 7.84
CA ILE A 250 2.60 -16.30 9.12
C ILE A 250 2.58 -17.34 10.23
N LYS A 251 3.65 -17.40 11.04
CA LYS A 251 3.69 -18.27 12.22
C LYS A 251 2.98 -17.60 13.39
N GLY A 252 2.07 -18.34 14.01
CA GLY A 252 1.42 -17.96 15.28
C GLY A 252 2.39 -18.02 16.46
N LEU A 253 2.04 -17.36 17.56
CA LEU A 253 2.74 -17.40 18.85
C LEU A 253 2.29 -18.64 19.64
N PRO A 254 3.17 -19.61 19.96
CA PRO A 254 2.81 -20.74 20.79
C PRO A 254 2.33 -20.30 22.19
N LYS A 255 1.29 -20.95 22.72
CA LYS A 255 0.78 -20.67 24.08
C LYS A 255 1.81 -20.83 25.19
N ASN A 256 2.76 -21.72 24.97
CA ASN A 256 3.85 -22.03 25.90
C ASN A 256 5.17 -21.39 25.42
N SER A 257 5.11 -20.31 24.64
CA SER A 257 6.30 -19.58 24.20
C SER A 257 6.98 -18.93 25.40
N ASP A 258 8.29 -19.08 25.52
CA ASP A 258 9.10 -18.39 26.53
C ASP A 258 9.10 -16.86 26.32
N ASN A 259 8.60 -16.39 25.17
CA ASN A 259 8.47 -14.98 24.84
C ASN A 259 7.07 -14.41 25.16
N LEU A 260 6.15 -15.20 25.71
CA LEU A 260 4.82 -14.76 26.11
C LEU A 260 4.76 -14.61 27.64
N TYR A 261 4.54 -13.39 28.10
CA TYR A 261 4.45 -13.02 29.51
C TYR A 261 3.02 -12.64 29.88
N GLN A 262 2.61 -12.97 31.08
CA GLN A 262 1.37 -12.45 31.68
C GLN A 262 1.59 -11.04 32.24
N ALA A 263 0.51 -10.27 32.40
CA ALA A 263 0.58 -8.89 32.87
C ALA A 263 1.22 -8.72 34.27
N ASP A 264 1.19 -9.75 35.12
CA ASP A 264 1.79 -9.76 36.46
C ASP A 264 3.24 -10.28 36.48
N GLU A 265 3.80 -10.64 35.32
CA GLU A 265 5.17 -11.13 35.20
C GLU A 265 6.17 -10.02 34.84
N SER A 266 7.36 -10.09 35.45
CA SER A 266 8.48 -9.21 35.13
C SER A 266 9.22 -9.68 33.88
N ILE A 267 9.34 -8.80 32.88
CA ILE A 267 10.18 -9.05 31.72
C ILE A 267 11.61 -8.62 32.04
N ASN A 268 12.58 -9.50 31.79
CA ASN A 268 14.00 -9.16 31.82
C ASN A 268 14.56 -9.31 30.41
N TYR A 269 14.94 -8.18 29.80
CA TYR A 269 15.39 -8.17 28.41
C TYR A 269 16.80 -7.62 28.27
N LYS A 270 17.61 -8.33 27.48
CA LYS A 270 18.99 -7.97 27.21
C LYS A 270 19.27 -7.98 25.71
N VAL A 271 19.66 -6.83 25.16
CA VAL A 271 20.10 -6.68 23.77
C VAL A 271 21.34 -5.82 23.72
N GLN A 272 22.37 -6.31 23.03
CA GLN A 272 23.66 -5.63 22.93
C GLN A 272 24.17 -5.20 24.32
N ASP A 273 24.29 -3.90 24.58
CA ASP A 273 24.70 -3.33 25.87
C ASP A 273 23.53 -2.79 26.72
N LYS A 274 22.29 -2.89 26.24
CA LYS A 274 21.07 -2.58 26.99
C LYS A 274 20.61 -3.82 27.77
N HIS A 275 20.36 -3.63 29.06
CA HIS A 275 19.74 -4.64 29.92
C HIS A 275 18.70 -3.93 30.77
N ILE A 276 17.45 -4.33 30.63
CA ILE A 276 16.32 -3.71 31.32
C ILE A 276 15.46 -4.76 32.02
N SER A 277 14.79 -4.35 33.09
CA SER A 277 13.57 -5.01 33.54
C SER A 277 12.37 -4.12 33.25
N PHE A 278 11.25 -4.75 32.91
CA PHE A 278 9.96 -4.09 32.73
C PHE A 278 8.89 -4.84 33.53
N ASP A 279 8.14 -4.09 34.31
CA ASP A 279 7.01 -4.57 35.10
C ASP A 279 5.78 -3.78 34.70
N LEU A 280 4.69 -4.45 34.34
CA LEU A 280 3.40 -3.80 34.13
C LEU A 280 2.66 -3.76 35.48
N ASN A 281 2.38 -2.55 35.96
CA ASN A 281 1.81 -2.34 37.29
C ASN A 281 0.28 -2.25 37.25
N SER A 282 -0.28 -1.69 36.19
CA SER A 282 -1.73 -1.55 36.03
C SER A 282 -2.15 -1.49 34.56
N VAL A 283 -3.35 -2.03 34.32
CA VAL A 283 -4.14 -1.84 33.09
C VAL A 283 -5.51 -1.34 33.52
N GLU A 284 -5.89 -0.15 33.06
CA GLU A 284 -7.16 0.49 33.37
C GLU A 284 -7.94 0.72 32.08
N VAL A 285 -9.19 0.25 32.04
CA VAL A 285 -10.09 0.49 30.91
C VAL A 285 -10.99 1.68 31.26
N LEU A 286 -10.84 2.77 30.52
CA LEU A 286 -11.52 4.03 30.76
C LEU A 286 -12.63 4.27 29.74
N ASP A 287 -13.80 4.60 30.26
CA ASP A 287 -14.94 5.12 29.49
C ASP A 287 -14.88 6.65 29.28
N ASN A 288 -14.06 7.34 30.06
CA ASN A 288 -13.91 8.79 30.02
C ASN A 288 -12.42 9.17 30.05
N ILE A 289 -12.00 10.03 29.13
CA ILE A 289 -10.59 10.38 28.96
C ILE A 289 -10.16 11.66 29.67
N ASN A 290 -11.06 12.41 30.33
CA ASN A 290 -10.72 13.70 30.96
C ASN A 290 -9.57 13.59 31.97
N ALA A 291 -9.45 12.44 32.64
CA ALA A 291 -8.38 12.19 33.61
C ALA A 291 -6.99 12.14 32.96
N VAL A 292 -6.91 11.96 31.64
CA VAL A 292 -5.66 11.77 30.88
C VAL A 292 -5.49 12.75 29.72
N SER A 293 -6.56 13.28 29.13
CA SER A 293 -6.51 14.09 27.91
C SER A 293 -5.74 15.40 28.06
N ASP A 294 -5.71 15.97 29.25
CA ASP A 294 -4.99 17.22 29.55
C ASP A 294 -3.56 16.98 30.07
N LYS A 295 -3.16 15.71 30.23
CA LYS A 295 -1.79 15.38 30.64
C LYS A 295 -0.81 15.73 29.52
N GLN A 296 0.35 16.22 29.91
CA GLN A 296 1.47 16.41 28.99
C GLN A 296 1.79 15.08 28.31
N GLY A 297 1.91 15.08 26.98
CA GLY A 297 2.23 13.88 26.20
C GLY A 297 1.03 13.07 25.71
N PHE A 298 -0.22 13.46 26.04
CA PHE A 298 -1.38 12.95 25.32
C PHE A 298 -1.23 13.30 23.83
N ASN A 299 -1.40 12.33 22.95
CA ASN A 299 -1.19 12.49 21.53
C ASN A 299 -2.37 13.25 20.91
N GLN A 300 -2.08 14.46 20.41
CA GLN A 300 -3.11 15.29 19.80
C GLN A 300 -3.70 14.65 18.53
N GLU A 301 -2.95 13.81 17.82
CA GLU A 301 -3.46 13.05 16.67
C GLU A 301 -4.47 11.98 17.11
N SER A 302 -4.19 11.26 18.20
CA SER A 302 -5.14 10.33 18.81
C SER A 302 -6.44 11.06 19.20
N LEU A 303 -6.32 12.23 19.84
CA LEU A 303 -7.47 13.05 20.22
C LEU A 303 -8.26 13.55 19.00
N ASN A 304 -7.57 13.98 17.95
CA ASN A 304 -8.20 14.46 16.71
C ASN A 304 -8.91 13.32 15.97
N HIS A 305 -8.34 12.12 15.96
CA HIS A 305 -8.93 10.91 15.37
C HIS A 305 -10.27 10.58 16.02
N VAL A 306 -10.32 10.44 17.34
CA VAL A 306 -11.58 10.10 18.03
C VAL A 306 -12.62 11.22 17.94
N LYS A 307 -12.20 12.49 17.85
CA LYS A 307 -13.09 13.63 17.61
C LYS A 307 -13.67 13.62 16.19
N SER A 308 -12.86 13.32 15.17
CA SER A 308 -13.32 13.29 13.77
C SER A 308 -14.34 12.18 13.52
N LEU A 309 -14.31 11.14 14.35
CA LEU A 309 -15.24 10.02 14.35
C LEU A 309 -16.41 10.20 15.34
N GLU A 310 -16.56 11.39 15.92
CA GLU A 310 -17.63 11.77 16.87
C GLU A 310 -17.73 10.86 18.11
N MET A 311 -16.63 10.19 18.48
CA MET A 311 -16.59 9.23 19.58
C MET A 311 -16.55 9.88 20.97
N LEU A 312 -16.35 11.20 21.05
CA LEU A 312 -16.25 11.94 22.31
C LEU A 312 -17.41 12.93 22.50
N ASP A 313 -17.88 13.11 23.73
CA ASP A 313 -18.74 14.22 24.09
C ASP A 313 -17.95 15.38 24.72
N ASP A 314 -18.66 16.47 25.01
CA ASP A 314 -18.10 17.69 25.62
C ASP A 314 -17.54 17.45 27.04
N LYS A 315 -17.83 16.29 27.64
CA LYS A 315 -17.34 15.85 28.95
C LYS A 315 -16.29 14.75 28.83
N GLY A 316 -15.74 14.49 27.64
CA GLY A 316 -14.73 13.46 27.40
C GLY A 316 -15.22 12.02 27.56
N GLN A 317 -16.54 11.79 27.60
CA GLN A 317 -17.14 10.47 27.62
C GLN A 317 -17.06 9.84 26.23
N LEU A 318 -16.59 8.60 26.19
CA LEU A 318 -16.56 7.78 24.98
C LEU A 318 -17.95 7.26 24.65
N LYS A 319 -18.41 7.53 23.43
CA LYS A 319 -19.73 7.16 22.89
C LYS A 319 -19.57 6.14 21.78
N LYS A 320 -20.61 5.32 21.61
CA LYS A 320 -20.69 4.39 20.50
C LYS A 320 -20.57 5.10 19.16
N PHE A 321 -19.93 4.44 18.21
CA PHE A 321 -19.83 4.89 16.83
C PHE A 321 -20.27 3.78 15.88
N LYS A 322 -20.60 4.17 14.65
CA LYS A 322 -20.97 3.25 13.57
C LYS A 322 -19.72 2.72 12.89
N GLN A 323 -19.56 1.41 12.87
CA GLN A 323 -18.49 0.71 12.17
C GLN A 323 -19.08 -0.13 11.05
N LYS A 324 -18.53 0.00 9.84
CA LYS A 324 -18.86 -0.81 8.68
C LYS A 324 -17.88 -1.98 8.57
N GLU A 325 -18.40 -3.16 8.24
CA GLU A 325 -17.62 -4.32 7.82
C GLU A 325 -17.59 -4.34 6.29
N TYR A 326 -16.38 -4.33 5.74
CA TYR A 326 -16.10 -4.42 4.32
C TYR A 326 -15.59 -5.80 3.98
N GLN A 327 -16.13 -6.40 2.94
CA GLN A 327 -15.56 -7.57 2.27
C GLN A 327 -14.62 -7.09 1.17
N SER A 328 -13.34 -7.49 1.24
CA SER A 328 -12.32 -7.15 0.24
C SER A 328 -12.62 -7.84 -1.09
N GLY A 329 -12.54 -7.08 -2.19
CA GLY A 329 -12.59 -7.58 -3.56
C GLY A 329 -11.21 -7.78 -4.16
N ASP A 330 -11.12 -8.51 -5.28
CA ASP A 330 -9.87 -8.71 -6.03
C ASP A 330 -9.50 -7.51 -6.92
N GLY A 331 -10.41 -6.54 -7.07
CA GLY A 331 -10.25 -5.38 -7.94
C GLY A 331 -10.38 -5.70 -9.44
N ILE A 332 -10.67 -6.95 -9.81
CA ILE A 332 -10.85 -7.41 -11.20
C ILE A 332 -12.33 -7.74 -11.43
N ASN A 333 -12.84 -8.71 -10.68
CA ASN A 333 -14.22 -9.20 -10.79
C ASN A 333 -15.10 -8.60 -9.70
N GLU A 334 -14.53 -8.37 -8.52
CA GLU A 334 -15.22 -7.82 -7.37
C GLU A 334 -14.46 -6.63 -6.78
N VAL A 335 -15.19 -5.57 -6.46
CA VAL A 335 -14.70 -4.45 -5.66
C VAL A 335 -15.05 -4.63 -4.19
N ASN A 336 -14.45 -3.82 -3.33
CA ASN A 336 -14.77 -3.80 -1.90
C ASN A 336 -16.26 -3.47 -1.68
N LYS A 337 -16.90 -4.19 -0.75
CA LYS A 337 -18.34 -4.03 -0.46
C LYS A 337 -18.58 -3.95 1.03
N VAL A 338 -19.43 -3.02 1.45
CA VAL A 338 -19.99 -3.03 2.81
C VAL A 338 -20.96 -4.21 2.91
N VAL A 339 -20.69 -5.12 3.84
CA VAL A 339 -21.50 -6.32 4.08
C VAL A 339 -22.29 -6.25 5.38
N ALA A 340 -21.87 -5.43 6.33
CA ALA A 340 -22.58 -5.19 7.58
C ALA A 340 -22.26 -3.79 8.16
N GLU A 341 -23.13 -3.32 9.04
CA GLU A 341 -22.91 -2.14 9.88
C GLU A 341 -23.28 -2.50 11.32
N ARG A 342 -22.47 -2.06 12.28
CA ARG A 342 -22.67 -2.30 13.71
C ARG A 342 -22.33 -1.06 14.55
N GLU A 343 -22.92 -0.97 15.74
CA GLU A 343 -22.49 0.01 16.74
C GLU A 343 -21.40 -0.61 17.63
N VAL A 344 -20.31 0.12 17.82
CA VAL A 344 -19.18 -0.31 18.65
C VAL A 344 -18.92 0.73 19.72
N GLN A 345 -18.69 0.28 20.95
CA GLN A 345 -18.30 1.14 22.06
C GLN A 345 -16.77 1.24 22.09
N PRO A 346 -16.18 2.44 21.95
CA PRO A 346 -14.75 2.64 22.13
C PRO A 346 -14.41 2.71 23.62
N LYS A 347 -13.17 2.32 23.94
CA LYS A 347 -12.55 2.41 25.26
C LYS A 347 -11.15 3.02 25.14
N PHE A 348 -10.67 3.66 26.19
CA PHE A 348 -9.27 4.04 26.30
C PHE A 348 -8.57 3.13 27.30
N VAL A 349 -7.57 2.38 26.86
CA VAL A 349 -6.77 1.52 27.74
C VAL A 349 -5.57 2.32 28.22
N TYR A 350 -5.51 2.56 29.53
CA TYR A 350 -4.43 3.27 30.19
C TYR A 350 -3.55 2.28 30.96
N LEU A 351 -2.26 2.27 30.64
CA LEU A 351 -1.28 1.37 31.23
C LEU A 351 -0.25 2.16 32.04
N SER A 352 0.15 1.60 33.18
CA SER A 352 1.30 2.08 33.93
C SER A 352 2.25 0.92 34.20
N GLY A 353 3.51 1.09 33.85
CA GLY A 353 4.58 0.15 34.17
C GLY A 353 5.79 0.84 34.79
N THR A 354 6.79 0.06 35.15
CA THR A 354 8.11 0.53 35.57
C THR A 354 9.17 -0.11 34.70
N VAL A 355 10.11 0.70 34.25
CA VAL A 355 11.30 0.22 33.54
C VAL A 355 12.54 0.57 34.35
N LYS A 356 13.43 -0.41 34.52
CA LYS A 356 14.69 -0.24 35.23
C LYS A 356 15.87 -0.58 34.33
N ASN A 357 16.87 0.29 34.30
CA ASN A 357 18.13 0.02 33.64
C ASN A 357 19.00 -0.88 34.54
N LEU A 358 19.16 -2.15 34.15
CA LEU A 358 20.00 -3.14 34.80
C LEU A 358 21.42 -3.20 34.24
N SER A 359 21.74 -2.35 33.25
CA SER A 359 23.09 -2.22 32.72
C SER A 359 23.93 -1.26 33.56
N ASN A 360 25.25 -1.29 33.36
CA ASN A 360 26.19 -0.35 33.98
C ASN A 360 26.45 0.90 33.13
N LYS A 361 25.68 1.09 32.04
CA LYS A 361 25.79 2.23 31.13
C LYS A 361 24.46 2.96 31.05
N LYS A 362 24.53 4.23 30.67
CA LYS A 362 23.35 5.00 30.33
C LYS A 362 22.70 4.42 29.07
N ILE A 363 21.38 4.20 29.12
CA ILE A 363 20.57 3.85 27.95
C ILE A 363 19.94 5.14 27.43
N THR A 364 20.14 5.44 26.16
CA THR A 364 19.42 6.52 25.44
C THR A 364 18.48 5.92 24.40
N ASP A 365 17.49 6.70 23.99
CA ASP A 365 16.59 6.38 22.89
C ASP A 365 15.82 5.05 23.08
N LEU A 366 15.41 4.75 24.32
CA LEU A 366 14.68 3.53 24.63
C LEU A 366 13.21 3.68 24.26
N TYR A 367 12.78 2.91 23.26
CA TYR A 367 11.38 2.68 22.92
C TYR A 367 10.94 1.36 23.55
N MET A 368 9.80 1.34 24.24
CA MET A 368 9.38 0.19 25.05
C MET A 368 8.30 -0.67 24.39
N THR A 369 7.33 -0.05 23.73
CA THR A 369 6.09 -0.72 23.33
C THR A 369 5.64 -0.31 21.95
N GLY A 370 5.31 -1.29 21.10
CA GLY A 370 4.63 -1.03 19.83
C GLY A 370 3.11 -1.00 19.99
N THR A 371 2.41 -0.68 18.90
CA THR A 371 0.93 -0.70 18.83
C THR A 371 0.37 -2.05 19.29
N VAL A 372 -0.74 -2.03 20.04
CA VAL A 372 -1.45 -3.24 20.49
C VAL A 372 -1.82 -4.13 19.31
N ALA A 373 -1.60 -5.44 19.46
CA ALA A 373 -2.04 -6.45 18.51
C ALA A 373 -3.28 -7.17 19.02
N TYR A 374 -4.19 -7.51 18.12
CA TYR A 374 -5.32 -8.39 18.43
C TYR A 374 -5.04 -9.81 17.95
N LEU A 375 -4.96 -10.74 18.88
CA LEU A 375 -4.71 -12.14 18.60
C LEU A 375 -5.87 -13.02 19.07
N GLU A 376 -6.14 -14.08 18.32
CA GLU A 376 -7.10 -15.12 18.67
C GLU A 376 -6.41 -16.47 18.83
N GLU A 377 -6.92 -17.26 19.77
CA GLU A 377 -6.42 -18.61 19.97
C GLU A 377 -6.94 -19.58 18.89
N LYS A 378 -6.02 -20.23 18.18
CA LYS A 378 -6.30 -21.34 17.27
C LYS A 378 -5.20 -22.40 17.39
N ASN A 379 -5.57 -23.68 17.53
CA ASN A 379 -4.64 -24.81 17.52
C ASN A 379 -3.45 -24.66 18.51
N GLN A 380 -3.73 -24.26 19.76
CA GLN A 380 -2.72 -24.02 20.82
C GLN A 380 -1.71 -22.91 20.50
N GLN A 381 -2.04 -22.03 19.57
CA GLN A 381 -1.25 -20.84 19.23
C GLN A 381 -2.15 -19.62 19.21
N PHE A 382 -1.59 -18.45 19.50
CA PHE A 382 -2.22 -17.18 19.22
C PHE A 382 -1.85 -16.76 17.80
N ASN A 383 -2.85 -16.39 17.01
CA ASN A 383 -2.68 -15.92 15.65
C ASN A 383 -3.31 -14.54 15.53
N TYR A 384 -2.84 -13.73 14.58
CA TYR A 384 -3.62 -12.56 14.18
C TYR A 384 -5.04 -12.99 13.83
N ILE A 385 -6.02 -12.16 14.20
CA ILE A 385 -7.41 -12.40 13.83
C ILE A 385 -7.47 -12.55 12.31
N ASP A 386 -7.96 -13.70 11.85
CA ASP A 386 -8.00 -14.03 10.42
C ASP A 386 -9.17 -13.33 9.74
N ASP A 387 -8.97 -12.04 9.49
CA ASP A 387 -9.85 -11.16 8.74
C ASP A 387 -9.26 -10.89 7.34
N LYS A 388 -8.57 -11.86 6.73
CA LYS A 388 -7.80 -11.66 5.47
C LYS A 388 -8.54 -10.95 4.35
N ASN A 389 -9.88 -11.07 4.31
CA ASN A 389 -10.73 -10.41 3.34
C ASN A 389 -11.79 -9.51 3.99
N LYS A 390 -11.59 -9.11 5.24
CA LYS A 390 -12.50 -8.25 5.98
C LYS A 390 -11.77 -7.02 6.50
N MET A 391 -12.40 -5.86 6.37
CA MET A 391 -11.90 -4.62 6.96
C MET A 391 -13.02 -3.98 7.75
N TYR A 392 -12.73 -3.53 8.96
CA TYR A 392 -13.71 -2.85 9.81
C TYR A 392 -13.31 -1.38 9.89
N LEU A 393 -14.15 -0.48 9.38
CA LEU A 393 -13.84 0.95 9.35
C LEU A 393 -15.08 1.81 9.63
N PRO A 394 -14.92 2.95 10.32
CA PRO A 394 -13.70 3.38 11.01
C PRO A 394 -13.36 2.47 12.21
N GLN A 395 -12.16 2.59 12.77
CA GLN A 395 -11.77 1.91 14.02
C GLN A 395 -11.47 2.96 15.09
N SER A 396 -11.80 2.67 16.34
CA SER A 396 -11.36 3.53 17.44
C SER A 396 -9.86 3.42 17.69
N GLN A 397 -9.24 2.29 17.31
CA GLN A 397 -7.83 2.03 17.51
C GLN A 397 -6.94 3.13 16.93
N THR A 398 -6.07 3.69 17.76
CA THR A 398 -5.04 4.63 17.33
C THR A 398 -3.78 3.89 16.94
N LEU A 399 -3.18 4.32 15.82
CA LEU A 399 -1.89 3.78 15.37
C LEU A 399 -0.76 4.17 16.32
N ASN A 400 -0.82 5.42 16.80
CA ASN A 400 0.14 5.99 17.75
C ASN A 400 -0.36 5.77 19.19
N ILE A 401 0.61 5.55 20.09
CA ILE A 401 0.38 5.40 21.53
C ILE A 401 0.49 6.78 22.20
N ASP A 402 -0.36 7.03 23.19
CA ASP A 402 -0.36 8.24 24.01
C ASP A 402 0.63 8.08 25.17
N TYR A 403 1.80 8.74 25.12
CA TYR A 403 2.87 8.62 26.13
C TYR A 403 2.87 9.78 27.14
N PHE A 404 2.61 9.49 28.42
CA PHE A 404 2.37 10.53 29.43
C PHE A 404 3.61 10.98 30.22
N ASN A 405 4.65 10.15 30.26
CA ASN A 405 5.83 10.38 31.10
C ASN A 405 7.09 10.77 30.31
N ALA A 406 6.95 11.38 29.13
CA ALA A 406 8.08 11.84 28.31
C ALA A 406 8.81 13.04 28.96
N GLY A 407 9.57 12.75 30.01
CA GLY A 407 10.53 13.66 30.62
C GLY A 407 11.77 13.76 29.75
N ASN A 408 11.77 14.66 28.77
CA ASN A 408 12.88 15.57 28.43
C ASN A 408 12.54 16.33 27.14
N LYS A 409 13.05 17.56 27.08
CA LYS A 409 12.86 18.52 26.00
C LYS A 409 13.27 17.94 24.64
N GLY A 410 12.30 17.42 23.90
CA GLY A 410 12.45 16.99 22.52
C GLY A 410 11.21 16.21 22.12
N LYS A 411 10.72 16.41 20.90
CA LYS A 411 9.75 15.50 20.31
C LYS A 411 10.35 14.08 20.41
N ASN A 412 9.57 13.10 20.83
CA ASN A 412 9.67 11.66 20.52
C ASN A 412 9.57 10.73 21.75
N ASP A 413 8.96 9.58 21.49
CA ASP A 413 8.51 8.49 22.38
C ASP A 413 9.62 7.73 23.13
N PHE A 414 10.78 8.34 23.33
CA PHE A 414 11.97 7.67 23.80
C PHE A 414 12.37 8.06 25.24
N ILE A 415 12.73 7.06 26.04
CA ILE A 415 13.17 7.21 27.42
C ILE A 415 14.71 7.19 27.48
N THR A 416 15.27 7.97 28.38
CA THR A 416 16.69 7.88 28.76
C THR A 416 16.79 7.40 30.21
N LEU A 417 17.66 6.44 30.48
CA LEU A 417 17.85 5.84 31.80
C LEU A 417 19.33 5.79 32.19
N GLU A 418 19.69 6.38 33.32
CA GLU A 418 20.98 6.19 33.97
C GLU A 418 21.12 4.76 34.54
N PRO A 419 22.34 4.27 34.81
CA PRO A 419 22.54 2.95 35.41
C PRO A 419 21.76 2.79 36.73
N ASN A 420 21.02 1.69 36.88
CA ASN A 420 20.13 1.39 38.01
C ASN A 420 18.92 2.33 38.19
N GLU A 421 18.72 3.32 37.31
CA GLU A 421 17.55 4.17 37.34
C GLU A 421 16.29 3.36 37.06
N THR A 422 15.23 3.64 37.82
CA THR A 422 13.88 3.11 37.59
C THR A 422 12.95 4.27 37.34
N VAL A 423 12.21 4.24 36.24
CA VAL A 423 11.20 5.25 35.93
C VAL A 423 9.83 4.60 35.78
N THR A 424 8.80 5.32 36.19
CA THR A 424 7.42 4.96 35.88
C THR A 424 7.13 5.37 34.45
N TYR A 425 6.59 4.43 33.67
CA TYR A 425 6.20 4.61 32.29
C TYR A 425 4.67 4.53 32.19
N GLN A 426 4.04 5.56 31.65
CA GLN A 426 2.59 5.64 31.52
C GLN A 426 2.25 5.87 30.07
N PHE A 427 1.35 5.05 29.54
CA PHE A 427 0.94 5.12 28.14
C PHE A 427 -0.49 4.61 27.95
N GLY A 428 -1.09 4.89 26.81
CA GLY A 428 -2.42 4.38 26.50
C GLY A 428 -2.77 4.44 25.03
N PHE A 429 -3.91 3.86 24.69
CA PHE A 429 -4.41 3.81 23.32
C PHE A 429 -5.92 3.54 23.33
N PHE A 430 -6.58 3.96 22.26
CA PHE A 430 -7.99 3.63 22.06
C PHE A 430 -8.14 2.21 21.50
N VAL A 431 -9.23 1.52 21.86
CA VAL A 431 -9.62 0.19 21.33
C VAL A 431 -11.14 0.05 21.27
N ASP A 432 -11.60 -0.88 20.43
CA ASP A 432 -12.99 -1.30 20.41
C ASP A 432 -13.25 -2.25 21.61
N GLU A 433 -14.36 -2.08 22.34
CA GLU A 433 -14.68 -2.86 23.55
C GLU A 433 -14.69 -4.37 23.30
N ASP A 434 -15.08 -4.81 22.10
CA ASP A 434 -15.12 -6.23 21.70
C ASP A 434 -13.75 -6.84 21.34
N LYS A 435 -12.68 -6.04 21.47
CA LYS A 435 -11.29 -6.47 21.27
C LYS A 435 -10.49 -6.51 22.58
N LEU A 436 -11.07 -6.09 23.71
CA LEU A 436 -10.41 -6.10 25.02
C LEU A 436 -9.88 -7.49 25.41
N ASP A 437 -10.63 -8.54 25.09
CA ASP A 437 -10.30 -9.95 25.36
C ASP A 437 -9.29 -10.55 24.36
N LYS A 438 -8.74 -9.73 23.44
CA LYS A 438 -7.83 -10.16 22.37
C LYS A 438 -6.50 -9.38 22.35
N MET A 439 -6.27 -8.49 23.32
CA MET A 439 -5.14 -7.57 23.32
C MET A 439 -3.82 -8.22 23.77
N PHE A 440 -2.80 -8.11 22.92
CA PHE A 440 -1.42 -8.46 23.22
C PHE A 440 -0.52 -7.27 22.91
N LEU A 441 0.38 -6.95 23.83
CA LEU A 441 1.29 -5.82 23.71
C LEU A 441 2.68 -6.31 23.30
N PRO A 442 3.20 -5.90 22.13
CA PRO A 442 4.58 -6.17 21.77
C PRO A 442 5.51 -5.27 22.60
N ILE A 443 6.37 -5.89 23.40
CA ILE A 443 7.42 -5.23 24.17
C ILE A 443 8.70 -5.31 23.36
N VAL A 444 9.08 -4.23 22.69
CA VAL A 444 10.20 -4.21 21.73
C VAL A 444 11.15 -3.09 22.07
N PRO A 445 12.38 -3.41 22.49
CA PRO A 445 13.49 -2.51 22.26
C PRO A 445 13.88 -2.62 20.79
N PHE A 446 13.77 -1.48 20.10
CA PHE A 446 14.04 -1.28 18.68
C PHE A 446 15.52 -1.58 18.34
N ASP A 447 15.88 -2.85 18.11
CA ASP A 447 17.29 -3.20 17.89
C ASP A 447 17.55 -4.30 16.82
N LYS A 448 16.53 -4.89 16.17
CA LYS A 448 16.73 -5.89 15.11
C LYS A 448 15.76 -5.74 13.94
N ASP A 449 16.25 -6.07 12.74
CA ASP A 449 15.45 -6.34 11.56
C ASP A 449 14.55 -7.57 11.83
N HIS A 450 13.37 -7.35 12.42
CA HIS A 450 12.37 -8.39 12.62
C HIS A 450 11.44 -8.46 11.41
N ASP A 451 11.08 -9.68 11.01
CA ASP A 451 9.90 -9.88 10.16
C ASP A 451 8.68 -9.44 10.96
N MET A 452 8.11 -8.29 10.58
CA MET A 452 6.99 -7.66 11.29
C MET A 452 5.75 -8.55 11.35
N MET A 453 5.65 -9.59 10.50
CA MET A 453 4.47 -10.45 10.40
C MET A 453 4.55 -11.73 11.22
N ASN A 454 5.73 -12.29 11.51
CA ASN A 454 5.84 -13.54 12.31
C ASN A 454 5.82 -13.28 13.81
N LEU A 455 4.83 -13.85 14.52
CA LEU A 455 4.63 -13.59 15.95
C LEU A 455 5.70 -14.25 16.84
N ASP A 456 6.26 -15.37 16.40
CA ASP A 456 7.26 -16.17 17.16
C ASP A 456 8.73 -15.71 16.94
N ASP A 457 8.96 -14.67 16.12
CA ASP A 457 10.31 -14.22 15.76
C ASP A 457 10.93 -13.30 16.84
N ASN A 458 11.36 -13.89 17.96
CA ASN A 458 12.13 -13.21 19.04
C ASN A 458 11.50 -11.89 19.54
N ARG A 459 10.20 -11.71 19.39
CA ARG A 459 9.43 -10.60 19.97
C ARG A 459 8.88 -11.04 21.31
N ILE A 460 9.01 -10.17 22.31
CA ILE A 460 8.38 -10.38 23.61
C ILE A 460 6.95 -9.84 23.54
N TRP A 461 6.02 -10.66 23.98
CA TRP A 461 4.61 -10.35 24.02
C TRP A 461 4.15 -10.34 25.47
N MET A 462 3.35 -9.35 25.82
CA MET A 462 2.64 -9.31 27.08
C MET A 462 1.15 -9.48 26.82
N ASP A 463 0.56 -10.45 27.49
CA ASP A 463 -0.88 -10.67 27.51
C ASP A 463 -1.54 -9.61 28.40
N ILE A 464 -2.30 -8.70 27.78
CA ILE A 464 -2.98 -7.59 28.48
C ILE A 464 -4.50 -7.66 28.33
N ARG A 465 -5.03 -8.84 27.97
CA ARG A 465 -6.46 -9.06 27.79
C ARG A 465 -7.23 -8.70 29.07
N GLN A 466 -8.42 -8.11 28.91
CA GLN A 466 -9.30 -7.64 30.00
C GLN A 466 -10.63 -8.37 30.04
#